data_AF-A0AAD2DBX0-F1
#
_entry.id   AF-A0AAD2DBX0-F1
#
_cell.length_a   1.000
_cell.length_b   1.000
_cell.length_c   1.000
_cell.angle_alpha   90.00
_cell.angle_beta   90.00
_cell.angle_gamma   90.00
#
_symmetry.space_group_name_H-M   'P 1'
#
loop_
_entity.id
_entity.type
_entity.pdbx_description
1 polymer ?
#
loop_
_entity_poly.entity_id
_entity_poly.type
_entity_poly.pdbx_seq_one_letter_code
_entity_poly.pdbx_strand_id
1 'polypeptide(L)'
;MRQDIINYISKEVEFRCKQPSNFFGMGCFYHIKAVVNNAELIADRYNADREVVIIAAWLHDIASVTDYSLYEEHHIHGARIAKEILKELNYQPDKIKLVQQCIKNHRGSVLNGKQTKEEVCIADADAISHFDNVPSLLYLAYVKKNLDFIEGVEFVKNKLKRSFEKLSDESKELYKDKYQSVMKLLDY
;
A
#
# COMPACT_ATOMS: atom_id res chain seq x y z
N MET A 1 6.27 -20.93 2.28
CA MET A 1 6.53 -19.48 2.20
C MET A 1 8.03 -19.25 2.02
N ARG A 2 8.45 -18.57 0.96
CA ARG A 2 9.85 -18.19 0.66
C ARG A 2 10.30 -17.04 1.57
N GLN A 3 10.58 -17.37 2.84
CA GLN A 3 11.00 -16.39 3.84
C GLN A 3 12.30 -15.67 3.46
N ASP A 4 13.19 -16.35 2.73
CA ASP A 4 14.40 -15.79 2.15
C ASP A 4 14.11 -14.59 1.24
N ILE A 5 13.10 -14.70 0.37
CA ILE A 5 12.67 -13.63 -0.54
C ILE A 5 12.05 -12.48 0.24
N ILE A 6 11.15 -12.76 1.18
CA ILE A 6 10.48 -11.73 1.99
C ILE A 6 11.50 -10.94 2.82
N ASN A 7 12.47 -11.63 3.42
CA ASN A 7 13.54 -10.99 4.19
C ASN A 7 14.44 -10.12 3.31
N TYR A 8 14.76 -10.56 2.09
CA TYR A 8 15.53 -9.74 1.15
C TYR A 8 14.75 -8.49 0.75
N ILE A 9 13.50 -8.64 0.30
CA ILE A 9 12.67 -7.54 -0.19
C ILE A 9 12.43 -6.50 0.91
N SER A 10 12.11 -6.92 2.13
CA SER A 10 11.88 -5.97 3.24
C SER A 10 13.11 -5.09 3.51
N LYS A 11 14.32 -5.68 3.47
CA LYS A 11 15.58 -4.94 3.61
C LYS A 11 15.86 -4.03 2.41
N GLU A 12 15.55 -4.48 1.21
CA GLU A 12 15.71 -3.69 -0.01
C GLU A 12 14.79 -2.46 0.00
N VAL A 13 13.51 -2.65 0.35
CA VAL A 13 12.54 -1.55 0.50
C VAL A 13 13.01 -0.58 1.58
N GLU A 14 13.45 -1.08 2.74
CA GLU A 14 13.97 -0.24 3.83
C GLU A 14 15.20 0.57 3.37
N PHE A 15 16.12 -0.09 2.66
CA PHE A 15 17.32 0.56 2.12
C PHE A 15 16.96 1.69 1.15
N ARG A 16 16.01 1.48 0.23
CA ARG A 16 15.53 2.54 -0.68
C ARG A 16 14.84 3.67 0.06
N CYS A 17 14.03 3.35 1.08
CA CYS A 17 13.35 4.36 1.88
C CYS A 17 14.34 5.28 2.63
N LYS A 18 15.50 4.75 3.04
CA LYS A 18 16.57 5.49 3.73
C LYS A 18 17.41 6.37 2.79
N GLN A 19 17.30 6.22 1.47
CA GLN A 19 18.11 7.00 0.55
C GLN A 19 17.72 8.48 0.59
N PRO A 20 18.70 9.42 0.55
CA PRO A 20 18.41 10.85 0.50
C PRO A 20 17.57 11.28 -0.72
N SER A 21 17.58 10.49 -1.80
CA SER A 21 16.78 10.70 -3.01
C SER A 21 15.30 10.40 -2.84
N ASN A 22 14.89 9.71 -1.76
CA ASN A 22 13.49 9.40 -1.51
C ASN A 22 12.71 10.66 -1.10
N PHE A 23 11.90 11.18 -2.02
CA PHE A 23 11.07 12.36 -1.83
C PHE A 23 10.13 12.28 -0.61
N PHE A 24 9.63 11.09 -0.29
CA PHE A 24 8.67 10.85 0.79
C PHE A 24 9.33 10.65 2.15
N GLY A 25 10.63 10.37 2.20
CA GLY A 25 11.37 10.04 3.42
C GLY A 25 10.87 8.77 4.11
N MET A 26 11.28 8.53 5.35
CA MET A 26 10.97 7.28 6.08
C MET A 26 9.48 7.06 6.38
N GLY A 27 8.61 8.07 6.22
CA GLY A 27 7.17 7.91 6.38
C GLY A 27 6.58 6.85 5.46
N CYS A 28 7.09 6.72 4.22
CA CYS A 28 6.63 5.71 3.27
C CYS A 28 6.98 4.28 3.71
N PHE A 29 8.08 4.08 4.45
CA PHE A 29 8.43 2.76 4.98
C PHE A 29 7.40 2.28 6.00
N TYR A 30 6.96 3.18 6.89
CA TYR A 30 5.93 2.85 7.87
C TYR A 30 4.57 2.59 7.23
N HIS A 31 4.24 3.30 6.14
CA HIS A 31 3.09 2.97 5.29
C HIS A 31 3.19 1.55 4.74
N ILE A 32 4.28 1.22 4.03
CA ILE A 32 4.46 -0.11 3.43
C ILE A 32 4.39 -1.21 4.51
N LYS A 33 4.99 -0.99 5.69
CA LYS A 33 4.92 -1.94 6.79
C LYS A 33 3.49 -2.13 7.31
N ALA A 34 2.69 -1.07 7.40
CA ALA A 34 1.28 -1.16 7.77
C ALA A 34 0.48 -1.93 6.71
N VAL A 35 0.74 -1.69 5.41
CA VAL A 35 0.13 -2.46 4.32
C VAL A 35 0.47 -3.95 4.45
N VAL A 36 1.72 -4.31 4.69
CA VAL A 36 2.14 -5.72 4.87
C VAL A 36 1.40 -6.39 6.02
N ASN A 37 1.30 -5.72 7.17
CA ASN A 37 0.60 -6.27 8.34
C ASN A 37 -0.88 -6.51 8.05
N ASN A 38 -1.56 -5.57 7.39
CA ASN A 38 -2.96 -5.74 7.01
C ASN A 38 -3.14 -6.81 5.94
N ALA A 39 -2.26 -6.82 4.94
CA ALA A 39 -2.29 -7.79 3.84
C ALA A 39 -2.14 -9.23 4.35
N GLU A 40 -1.30 -9.46 5.37
CA GLU A 40 -1.16 -10.75 6.02
C GLU A 40 -2.46 -11.21 6.70
N LEU A 41 -3.14 -10.33 7.44
CA LEU A 41 -4.42 -10.64 8.11
C LEU A 41 -5.54 -10.90 7.10
N ILE A 42 -5.60 -10.10 6.03
CA ILE A 42 -6.65 -10.19 5.00
C ILE A 42 -6.46 -11.43 4.13
N ALA A 43 -5.21 -11.79 3.79
CA ALA A 43 -4.92 -13.00 3.01
C ALA A 43 -5.46 -14.26 3.68
N ASP A 44 -5.26 -14.37 4.99
CA ASP A 44 -5.74 -15.51 5.79
C ASP A 44 -7.28 -15.55 5.80
N ARG A 45 -7.94 -14.39 5.91
CA ARG A 45 -9.42 -14.29 5.89
C ARG A 45 -10.02 -14.61 4.52
N TYR A 46 -9.40 -14.15 3.44
CA TYR A 46 -9.93 -14.34 2.08
C TYR A 46 -9.53 -15.68 1.47
N ASN A 47 -8.66 -16.44 2.16
CA ASN A 47 -8.05 -17.65 1.65
C ASN A 47 -7.35 -17.38 0.30
N ALA A 48 -6.48 -16.35 0.30
CA ALA A 48 -5.62 -15.95 -0.81
C ALA A 48 -4.21 -16.55 -0.62
N ASP A 49 -3.38 -16.56 -1.67
CA ASP A 49 -1.96 -16.95 -1.52
C ASP A 49 -1.21 -15.90 -0.69
N ARG A 50 -1.10 -16.20 0.61
CA ARG A 50 -0.43 -15.37 1.62
C ARG A 50 0.99 -14.97 1.25
N GLU A 51 1.74 -15.84 0.59
CA GLU A 51 3.12 -15.53 0.18
C GLU A 51 3.13 -14.45 -0.92
N VAL A 52 2.26 -14.60 -1.92
CA VAL A 52 2.10 -13.63 -3.01
C VAL A 52 1.63 -12.28 -2.47
N VAL A 53 0.64 -12.30 -1.57
CA VAL A 53 0.10 -11.08 -0.96
C VAL A 53 1.17 -10.35 -0.16
N ILE A 54 1.93 -11.03 0.71
CA ILE A 54 3.00 -10.37 1.48
C ILE A 54 4.08 -9.78 0.57
N ILE A 55 4.50 -10.50 -0.47
CA ILE A 55 5.50 -10.02 -1.42
C ILE A 55 4.98 -8.79 -2.20
N ALA A 56 3.73 -8.84 -2.67
CA ALA A 56 3.12 -7.73 -3.38
C ALA A 56 2.95 -6.51 -2.46
N ALA A 57 2.60 -6.70 -1.19
CA ALA A 57 2.46 -5.62 -0.21
C ALA A 57 3.78 -4.90 0.05
N TRP A 58 4.90 -5.62 0.13
CA TRP A 58 6.22 -4.99 0.26
C TRP A 58 6.61 -4.17 -0.99
N LEU A 59 6.20 -4.61 -2.17
CA LEU A 59 6.66 -4.05 -3.45
C LEU A 59 5.67 -3.07 -4.11
N HIS A 60 4.46 -2.89 -3.59
CA HIS A 60 3.39 -2.14 -4.29
C HIS A 60 3.80 -0.70 -4.67
N ASP A 61 4.52 -0.02 -3.78
CA ASP A 61 5.01 1.36 -3.96
C ASP A 61 6.51 1.44 -4.30
N ILE A 62 7.15 0.33 -4.67
CA ILE A 62 8.61 0.28 -4.87
C ILE A 62 9.11 1.33 -5.88
N ALA A 63 8.32 1.62 -6.92
CA ALA A 63 8.66 2.64 -7.91
C ALA A 63 8.70 4.04 -7.29
N SER A 64 7.70 4.39 -6.48
CA SER A 64 7.62 5.70 -5.81
C SER A 64 8.75 5.95 -4.82
N VAL A 65 9.22 4.89 -4.15
CA VAL A 65 10.37 4.95 -3.23
C VAL A 65 11.69 5.05 -4.00
N THR A 66 11.76 4.47 -5.20
CA THR A 66 12.99 4.43 -6.01
C THR A 66 13.26 5.76 -6.68
N ASP A 67 12.24 6.34 -7.33
CA ASP A 67 12.36 7.60 -8.05
C ASP A 67 10.99 8.28 -8.11
N TYR A 68 10.93 9.54 -7.66
CA TYR A 68 9.71 10.33 -7.69
C TYR A 68 9.21 10.60 -9.11
N SER A 69 10.08 10.59 -10.12
CA SER A 69 9.68 10.72 -11.53
C SER A 69 8.72 9.60 -11.97
N LEU A 70 8.77 8.45 -11.30
CA LEU A 70 7.93 7.29 -11.57
C LEU A 70 6.60 7.34 -10.82
N TYR A 71 6.35 8.36 -9.99
CA TYR A 71 5.21 8.38 -9.07
C TYR A 71 3.84 8.37 -9.78
N GLU A 72 3.71 9.06 -10.92
CA GLU A 72 2.44 9.12 -11.66
C GLU A 72 1.98 7.71 -12.09
N GLU A 73 2.88 6.93 -12.67
CA GLU A 73 2.64 5.57 -13.15
C GLU A 73 3.32 4.48 -12.27
N HIS A 74 3.53 4.76 -10.98
CA HIS A 74 4.25 3.87 -10.05
C HIS A 74 3.70 2.44 -10.01
N HIS A 75 2.40 2.24 -10.19
CA HIS A 75 1.78 0.92 -10.30
C HIS A 75 2.29 0.12 -11.52
N ILE A 76 2.52 0.77 -12.67
CA ILE A 76 3.08 0.15 -13.88
C ILE A 76 4.58 -0.09 -13.71
N HIS A 77 5.32 0.94 -13.31
CA HIS A 77 6.76 0.84 -13.10
C HIS A 77 7.12 -0.09 -11.94
N GLY A 78 6.33 -0.08 -10.87
CA GLY A 78 6.49 -0.91 -9.69
C GLY A 78 6.30 -2.38 -10.03
N ALA A 79 5.29 -2.71 -10.85
CA ALA A 79 5.13 -4.07 -11.35
C ALA A 79 6.29 -4.52 -12.25
N ARG A 80 6.93 -3.60 -13.00
CA ARG A 80 8.15 -3.93 -13.77
C ARG A 80 9.33 -4.20 -12.84
N ILE A 81 9.61 -3.30 -11.89
CA ILE A 81 10.70 -3.42 -10.91
C ILE A 81 10.53 -4.69 -10.07
N ALA A 82 9.31 -4.98 -9.60
CA ALA A 82 8.99 -6.18 -8.83
C ALA A 82 9.32 -7.46 -9.63
N LYS A 83 8.99 -7.50 -10.92
CA LYS A 83 9.33 -8.64 -11.79
C LYS A 83 10.84 -8.83 -11.91
N GLU A 84 11.60 -7.76 -12.06
CA GLU A 84 13.07 -7.81 -12.17
C GLU A 84 13.68 -8.39 -10.88
N ILE A 85 13.34 -7.81 -9.74
CA ILE A 85 13.79 -8.29 -8.41
C ILE A 85 13.43 -9.76 -8.20
N LEU A 86 12.18 -10.14 -8.44
CA LEU A 86 11.71 -11.50 -8.17
C LEU A 86 12.30 -12.55 -9.12
N LYS A 87 12.63 -12.15 -10.36
CA LYS A 87 13.34 -13.03 -11.31
C LYS A 87 14.76 -13.33 -10.83
N GLU A 88 15.48 -12.31 -10.37
CA GLU A 88 16.84 -12.47 -9.83
C GLU A 88 16.86 -13.38 -8.60
N LEU A 89 15.79 -13.36 -7.80
CA LEU A 89 15.60 -14.23 -6.62
C LEU A 89 15.05 -15.63 -6.96
N ASN A 90 14.96 -15.99 -8.24
CA ASN A 90 14.42 -17.27 -8.73
C ASN A 90 13.02 -17.57 -8.17
N TYR A 91 12.14 -16.57 -8.16
CA TYR A 91 10.74 -16.76 -7.78
C TYR A 91 9.92 -17.39 -8.93
N GLN A 92 8.87 -18.12 -8.59
CA GLN A 92 8.10 -18.89 -9.57
C GLN A 92 7.43 -17.97 -10.61
N PRO A 93 7.57 -18.22 -11.93
CA PRO A 93 7.07 -17.32 -12.97
C PRO A 93 5.59 -16.98 -12.87
N ASP A 94 4.73 -17.93 -12.52
CA ASP A 94 3.28 -17.69 -12.40
C ASP A 94 2.95 -16.85 -11.16
N LYS A 95 3.66 -17.04 -10.05
CA LYS A 95 3.54 -16.18 -8.87
C LYS A 95 4.06 -14.77 -9.14
N ILE A 96 5.14 -14.61 -9.92
CA ILE A 96 5.61 -13.29 -10.35
C ILE A 96 4.51 -12.57 -11.12
N LYS A 97 3.82 -13.22 -12.07
CA LYS A 97 2.70 -12.59 -12.81
C LYS A 97 1.60 -12.13 -11.87
N LEU A 98 1.24 -12.94 -10.87
CA LEU A 98 0.21 -12.59 -9.89
C LEU A 98 0.63 -11.40 -9.02
N VAL A 99 1.89 -11.35 -8.54
CA VAL A 99 2.44 -10.17 -7.86
C VAL A 99 2.35 -8.93 -8.74
N GLN A 100 2.71 -9.04 -10.03
CA GLN A 100 2.62 -7.91 -10.95
C GLN A 100 1.17 -7.41 -11.13
N GLN A 101 0.19 -8.31 -11.20
CA GLN A 101 -1.23 -7.95 -11.28
C GLN A 101 -1.68 -7.21 -10.02
N CYS A 102 -1.32 -7.74 -8.84
CA CYS A 102 -1.59 -7.09 -7.57
C CYS A 102 -1.05 -5.66 -7.54
N ILE A 103 0.22 -5.46 -7.93
CA ILE A 103 0.86 -4.14 -7.93
C ILE A 103 0.24 -3.22 -8.99
N LYS A 104 -0.12 -3.71 -10.18
CA LYS A 104 -0.78 -2.88 -11.20
C LYS A 104 -2.16 -2.40 -10.76
N ASN A 105 -2.90 -3.24 -10.06
CA ASN A 105 -4.32 -3.04 -9.80
C ASN A 105 -4.63 -2.62 -8.35
N HIS A 106 -3.62 -2.44 -7.49
CA HIS A 106 -3.83 -2.01 -6.10
C HIS A 106 -4.45 -0.61 -6.01
N ARG A 107 -4.08 0.30 -6.93
CA ARG A 107 -4.59 1.67 -6.92
C ARG A 107 -6.06 1.71 -7.27
N GLY A 108 -6.92 1.90 -6.25
CA GLY A 108 -8.35 2.10 -6.49
C GLY A 108 -8.74 3.43 -7.16
N SER A 109 -7.78 4.28 -7.56
CA SER A 109 -8.06 5.41 -8.47
C SER A 109 -8.08 4.99 -9.94
N VAL A 110 -7.55 3.81 -10.26
CA VAL A 110 -7.62 3.20 -11.59
C VAL A 110 -8.62 2.05 -11.47
N LEU A 111 -9.76 2.16 -12.15
CA LEU A 111 -10.79 1.13 -12.16
C LEU A 111 -10.37 -0.02 -13.09
N ASN A 112 -9.36 -0.77 -12.66
CA ASN A 112 -9.11 -2.09 -13.19
C ASN A 112 -9.91 -3.06 -12.32
N GLY A 113 -10.86 -3.79 -12.93
CA GLY A 113 -11.60 -4.82 -12.21
C GLY A 113 -10.61 -5.82 -11.60
N LYS A 114 -10.62 -5.96 -10.28
CA LYS A 114 -9.77 -6.94 -9.57
C LYS A 114 -10.31 -8.32 -9.87
N GLN A 115 -9.44 -9.22 -10.34
CA GLN A 115 -9.85 -10.54 -10.83
C GLN A 115 -9.51 -11.65 -9.84
N THR A 116 -8.53 -11.42 -8.96
CA THR A 116 -8.08 -12.38 -7.97
C THR A 116 -8.27 -11.88 -6.54
N LYS A 117 -8.26 -12.82 -5.60
CA LYS A 117 -8.36 -12.50 -4.16
C LYS A 117 -7.13 -11.75 -3.69
N GLU A 118 -5.96 -12.06 -4.25
CA GLU A 118 -4.70 -11.40 -3.93
C GLU A 118 -4.75 -9.92 -4.32
N GLU A 119 -5.31 -9.58 -5.48
CA GLU A 119 -5.51 -8.19 -5.89
C GLU A 119 -6.42 -7.43 -4.92
N VAL A 120 -7.50 -8.06 -4.45
CA VAL A 120 -8.40 -7.49 -3.44
C VAL A 120 -7.66 -7.30 -2.11
N CYS A 121 -6.89 -8.30 -1.66
CA CYS A 121 -6.11 -8.21 -0.42
C CYS A 121 -5.18 -6.99 -0.41
N ILE A 122 -4.44 -6.76 -1.51
CA ILE A 122 -3.48 -5.64 -1.57
C ILE A 122 -4.18 -4.30 -1.61
N ALA A 123 -5.24 -4.17 -2.40
CA ALA A 123 -5.99 -2.92 -2.47
C ALA A 123 -6.68 -2.58 -1.15
N ASP A 124 -7.26 -3.57 -0.48
CA ASP A 124 -7.87 -3.39 0.83
C ASP A 124 -6.81 -3.02 1.87
N ALA A 125 -5.68 -3.75 1.91
CA ALA A 125 -4.60 -3.49 2.84
C ALA A 125 -3.99 -2.08 2.68
N ASP A 126 -3.82 -1.60 1.44
CA ASP A 126 -3.38 -0.24 1.15
C ASP A 126 -4.42 0.80 1.59
N ALA A 127 -5.71 0.55 1.34
CA ALA A 127 -6.76 1.44 1.80
C ALA A 127 -6.82 1.50 3.34
N ILE A 128 -6.68 0.36 4.02
CA ILE A 128 -6.73 0.24 5.48
C ILE A 128 -5.56 0.93 6.16
N SER A 129 -4.36 0.88 5.59
CA SER A 129 -3.16 1.49 6.21
C SER A 129 -3.32 3.01 6.45
N HIS A 130 -4.19 3.68 5.68
CA HIS A 130 -4.53 5.08 5.89
C HIS A 130 -5.23 5.33 7.23
N PHE A 131 -6.00 4.36 7.74
CA PHE A 131 -6.61 4.42 9.07
C PHE A 131 -5.58 4.15 10.18
N ASP A 132 -4.54 3.38 9.88
CA ASP A 132 -3.49 3.02 10.83
C ASP A 132 -2.46 4.14 11.01
N ASN A 133 -2.26 4.97 9.99
CA ASN A 133 -1.21 5.98 9.94
C ASN A 133 -1.75 7.37 9.58
N VAL A 134 -2.79 7.80 10.31
CA VAL A 134 -3.33 9.16 10.25
C VAL A 134 -2.25 10.25 10.42
N PRO A 135 -1.25 10.11 11.32
CA PRO A 135 -0.18 11.13 11.44
C PRO A 135 0.56 11.40 10.13
N SER A 136 0.78 10.38 9.30
CA SER A 136 1.44 10.57 8.00
C SER A 136 0.57 11.34 7.01
N LEU A 137 -0.77 11.18 7.07
CA LEU A 137 -1.69 11.99 6.27
C LEU A 137 -1.74 13.45 6.73
N LEU A 138 -1.68 13.70 8.05
CA LEU A 138 -1.60 15.06 8.60
C LEU A 138 -0.27 15.73 8.22
N TYR A 139 0.84 14.99 8.29
CA TYR A 139 2.14 15.48 7.82
C TYR A 139 2.11 15.83 6.33
N LEU A 140 1.51 14.97 5.50
CA LEU A 140 1.32 15.24 4.07
C LEU A 140 0.50 16.52 3.84
N ALA A 141 -0.59 16.71 4.59
CA ALA A 141 -1.47 17.87 4.47
C ALA A 141 -0.76 19.18 4.84
N TYR A 142 -0.20 19.26 6.06
CA TYR A 142 0.31 20.50 6.60
C TYR A 142 1.75 20.81 6.17
N VAL A 143 2.61 19.79 6.11
CA VAL A 143 4.05 20.01 5.85
C VAL A 143 4.37 19.93 4.36
N LYS A 144 3.84 18.92 3.66
CA LYS A 144 4.20 18.70 2.25
C LYS A 144 3.30 19.47 1.28
N LYS A 145 2.02 19.67 1.63
CA LYS A 145 1.07 20.43 0.80
C LYS A 145 0.83 21.86 1.28
N ASN A 146 1.31 22.22 2.47
CA ASN A 146 1.18 23.56 3.04
C ASN A 146 -0.28 24.06 3.09
N LEU A 147 -1.21 23.14 3.42
CA LEU A 147 -2.62 23.45 3.61
C LEU A 147 -2.85 24.14 4.95
N ASP A 148 -3.87 24.98 5.04
CA ASP A 148 -4.30 25.52 6.32
C ASP A 148 -4.98 24.45 7.19
N PHE A 149 -5.35 24.81 8.43
CA PHE A 149 -5.97 23.89 9.37
C PHE A 149 -7.24 23.22 8.82
N ILE A 150 -8.16 24.01 8.26
CA ILE A 150 -9.46 23.54 7.78
C ILE A 150 -9.27 22.68 6.52
N GLU A 151 -8.48 23.18 5.57
CA GLU A 151 -8.13 22.49 4.34
C GLU A 151 -7.42 21.16 4.61
N GLY A 152 -6.52 21.15 5.59
CA GLY A 152 -5.77 19.96 5.97
C GLY A 152 -6.65 18.88 6.59
N VAL A 153 -7.55 19.26 7.51
CA VAL A 153 -8.51 18.30 8.07
C VAL A 153 -9.42 17.74 6.98
N GLU A 154 -9.98 18.59 6.12
CA GLU A 154 -10.83 18.16 5.01
C GLU A 154 -10.09 17.27 4.02
N PHE A 155 -8.83 17.57 3.71
CA PHE A 155 -7.98 16.72 2.88
C PHE A 155 -7.85 15.31 3.47
N VAL A 156 -7.57 15.20 4.77
CA VAL A 156 -7.42 13.91 5.46
C VAL A 156 -8.76 13.17 5.50
N LYS A 157 -9.86 13.82 5.91
CA LYS A 157 -11.21 13.22 5.92
C LYS A 157 -11.61 12.69 4.53
N ASN A 158 -11.40 13.46 3.47
CA ASN A 158 -11.70 13.06 2.11
C ASN A 158 -10.82 11.90 1.61
N LYS A 159 -9.55 11.84 2.04
CA LYS A 159 -8.68 10.70 1.75
C LYS A 159 -9.16 9.43 2.47
N LEU A 160 -9.53 9.52 3.74
CA LEU A 160 -10.02 8.39 4.53
C LEU A 160 -11.37 7.87 3.99
N LYS A 161 -12.30 8.77 3.68
CA LYS A 161 -13.60 8.43 3.07
C LYS A 161 -13.42 7.64 1.77
N ARG A 162 -12.59 8.16 0.84
CA ARG A 162 -12.28 7.45 -0.42
C ARG A 162 -11.61 6.10 -0.19
N SER A 163 -10.81 5.97 0.87
CA SER A 163 -10.15 4.69 1.20
C SER A 163 -11.19 3.68 1.68
N PHE A 164 -12.12 4.10 2.54
CA PHE A 164 -13.21 3.25 3.03
C PHE A 164 -14.18 2.82 1.92
N GLU A 165 -14.54 3.72 1.01
CA GLU A 165 -15.44 3.43 -0.11
C GLU A 165 -14.89 2.33 -1.04
N LYS A 166 -13.57 2.26 -1.19
CA LYS A 166 -12.85 1.32 -2.06
C LYS A 166 -12.68 -0.08 -1.50
N LEU A 167 -12.89 -0.25 -0.20
CA LEU A 167 -12.78 -1.55 0.45
C LEU A 167 -13.82 -2.53 -0.11
N SER A 168 -13.45 -3.80 -0.14
CA SER A 168 -14.41 -4.91 -0.26
C SER A 168 -15.47 -4.87 0.85
N ASP A 169 -16.59 -5.54 0.63
CA ASP A 169 -17.68 -5.58 1.60
C ASP A 169 -17.23 -6.25 2.91
N GLU A 170 -16.44 -7.33 2.83
CA GLU A 170 -15.88 -7.98 4.03
C GLU A 170 -14.91 -7.07 4.79
N SER A 171 -14.06 -6.30 4.10
CA SER A 171 -13.16 -5.33 4.74
C SER A 171 -13.90 -4.15 5.33
N LYS A 172 -14.97 -3.67 4.69
CA LYS A 172 -15.83 -2.61 5.24
C LYS A 172 -16.41 -3.03 6.57
N GLU A 173 -16.90 -4.26 6.68
CA GLU A 173 -17.44 -4.77 7.94
C GLU A 173 -16.35 -4.86 9.02
N LEU A 174 -15.18 -5.40 8.68
CA LEU A 174 -14.08 -5.59 9.62
C LEU A 174 -13.48 -4.28 10.14
N TYR A 175 -13.39 -3.25 9.31
CA TYR A 175 -12.70 -1.99 9.63
C TYR A 175 -13.63 -0.80 9.85
N LYS A 176 -14.96 -1.01 9.86
CA LYS A 176 -15.96 0.04 10.08
C LYS A 176 -15.70 0.85 11.34
N ASP A 177 -15.52 0.17 12.48
CA ASP A 177 -15.38 0.83 13.78
C ASP A 177 -14.07 1.63 13.85
N LYS A 178 -13.00 1.10 13.24
CA LYS A 178 -11.72 1.79 13.14
C LYS A 178 -11.84 3.06 12.30
N TYR A 179 -12.44 2.95 11.11
CA TYR A 179 -12.71 4.09 10.24
C TYR A 179 -13.54 5.16 10.96
N GLN A 180 -14.63 4.78 11.63
CA GLN A 180 -15.47 5.71 12.38
C GLN A 180 -14.71 6.39 13.53
N SER A 181 -13.88 5.65 14.25
CA SER A 181 -13.06 6.19 15.34
C SER A 181 -12.08 7.24 14.85
N VAL A 182 -11.39 6.96 13.74
CA VAL A 182 -10.47 7.92 13.11
C VAL A 182 -11.20 9.15 12.59
N MET A 183 -12.36 8.98 11.95
CA MET A 183 -13.16 10.11 11.46
C MET A 183 -13.60 11.04 12.59
N LYS A 184 -14.03 10.48 13.73
CA LYS A 184 -14.40 11.25 14.92
C LYS A 184 -13.25 12.04 15.51
N LEU A 185 -12.02 11.53 15.45
CA LEU A 185 -10.82 12.27 15.90
C LEU A 185 -10.52 13.51 15.04
N LEU A 186 -11.08 13.58 13.84
CA LEU A 186 -10.94 14.70 12.91
C LEU A 186 -12.18 15.62 12.92
N ASP A 187 -13.13 15.39 13.82
CA ASP A 187 -14.19 16.36 14.10
C ASP A 187 -13.63 17.40 15.08
N TYR A 188 -13.78 18.68 14.74
CA TYR A 188 -13.30 19.83 15.51
C TYR A 188 -14.42 20.87 15.68
#